data_AF-A0A8S4SAR8-F1
#
_entry.id   AF-A0A8S4SAR8-F1
#
_cell.length_a   1.000
_cell.length_b   1.000
_cell.length_c   1.000
_cell.angle_alpha   90.00
_cell.angle_beta   90.00
_cell.angle_gamma   90.00
#
_symmetry.space_group_name_H-M   'P 1'
#
loop_
_entity.id
_entity.type
_entity.pdbx_description
1 polymer ?
#
loop_
_entity_poly.entity_id
_entity_poly.type
_entity_poly.pdbx_seq_one_letter_code
_entity_poly.pdbx_strand_id
1 'polypeptide(L)'
;MGILTTVSAAAKAALTVGGISKLTFIPFMLAVMAYFNYDLLDPENRPFNQKYLREEYDFVIVGGGSAGSVLANRLSEIEGWNVLLLEAGGHETDISDVPLLSLYLHKSKLDWKYRTESQDSACQAMIDKRCSWTKGKVLGGSSVLNTMLYIRGNKRDFDQWESLGNPGWGYADVLPYFKKSEDQRNPYLAKDTKHHSVEKETLTKNDVRKLTMFFPVPRRTRKDVGHAAHVDWRALKIVII
;
A
#
# COMPACT_ATOMS: atom_id res chain seq x y z
N MET A 1 43.40 3.69 23.05
CA MET A 1 44.33 3.75 21.91
C MET A 1 44.09 2.69 20.81
N GLY A 2 42.99 1.91 20.83
CA GLY A 2 42.82 0.77 19.90
C GLY A 2 41.84 0.95 18.72
N ILE A 3 40.97 1.96 18.74
CA ILE A 3 39.94 2.15 17.69
C ILE A 3 40.46 3.01 16.52
N LEU A 4 41.35 3.97 16.80
CA LEU A 4 41.91 4.86 15.78
C LEU A 4 42.91 4.14 14.84
N THR A 5 43.61 3.14 15.37
CA THR A 5 44.61 2.35 14.65
C THR A 5 43.99 1.29 13.75
N THR A 6 42.83 0.74 14.10
CA THR A 6 42.12 -0.26 13.27
C THR A 6 41.42 0.37 12.07
N VAL A 7 40.80 1.55 12.23
CA VAL A 7 40.16 2.29 11.14
C VAL A 7 41.19 2.75 10.10
N SER A 8 42.37 3.21 10.54
CA SER A 8 43.43 3.69 9.65
C SER A 8 44.11 2.57 8.86
N ALA A 9 44.21 1.36 9.41
CA ALA A 9 44.74 0.19 8.70
C ALA A 9 43.76 -0.30 7.61
N ALA A 10 42.46 -0.37 7.91
CA ALA A 10 41.43 -0.78 6.96
C ALA A 10 41.32 0.20 5.77
N ALA A 11 41.38 1.51 6.03
CA ALA A 11 41.36 2.53 4.98
C ALA A 11 42.59 2.45 4.05
N LYS A 12 43.79 2.21 4.60
CA LYS A 12 45.01 2.02 3.80
C LYS A 12 44.95 0.77 2.94
N ALA A 13 44.44 -0.35 3.45
CA ALA A 13 44.31 -1.60 2.71
C ALA A 13 43.30 -1.49 1.55
N ALA A 14 42.17 -0.80 1.76
CA ALA A 14 41.17 -0.56 0.72
C ALA A 14 41.72 0.32 -0.42
N LEU A 15 42.56 1.31 -0.09
CA LEU A 15 43.23 2.19 -1.06
C LEU A 15 44.31 1.48 -1.89
N THR A 16 44.94 0.43 -1.36
CA THR A 16 46.04 -0.27 -2.05
C THR A 16 45.59 -1.49 -2.86
N VAL A 17 44.47 -2.13 -2.52
CA VAL A 17 44.04 -3.39 -3.16
C VAL A 17 43.03 -3.17 -4.30
N GLY A 18 42.32 -2.03 -4.35
CA GLY A 18 41.19 -1.83 -5.28
C GLY A 18 41.37 -0.82 -6.41
N GLY A 19 42.51 -0.14 -6.56
CA GLY A 19 42.68 0.93 -7.55
C GLY A 19 41.76 2.16 -7.34
N ILE A 20 41.10 2.24 -6.19
CA ILE A 20 40.24 3.36 -5.80
C ILE A 20 41.18 4.48 -5.34
N SER A 21 41.42 5.47 -6.20
CA SER A 21 42.15 6.68 -5.83
C SER A 21 41.58 7.29 -4.53
N LYS A 22 42.41 8.01 -3.76
CA LYS A 22 41.92 8.72 -2.54
C LYS A 22 40.72 9.63 -2.82
N LEU A 23 40.54 10.08 -4.05
CA LEU A 23 39.42 10.91 -4.51
C LEU A 23 38.10 10.14 -4.63
N THR A 24 38.14 8.84 -4.94
CA THR A 24 36.95 8.00 -5.15
C THR A 24 36.53 7.21 -3.91
N PHE A 25 37.40 7.10 -2.90
CA PHE A 25 37.09 6.41 -1.64
C PHE A 25 35.96 7.09 -0.85
N ILE A 26 35.96 8.42 -0.74
CA ILE A 26 34.93 9.15 0.00
C ILE A 26 33.56 9.04 -0.69
N PRO A 27 33.41 9.30 -2.01
CA PRO A 27 32.15 9.06 -2.71
C PRO A 27 31.68 7.61 -2.63
N PHE A 28 32.59 6.64 -2.73
CA PHE A 28 32.27 5.22 -2.60
C PHE A 28 31.78 4.88 -1.19
N MET A 29 32.46 5.37 -0.15
CA MET A 29 32.04 5.15 1.24
C MET A 29 30.70 5.83 1.53
N LEU A 30 30.45 7.03 0.98
CA LEU A 30 29.16 7.70 1.06
C LEU A 30 28.06 6.93 0.32
N ALA A 31 28.34 6.39 -0.87
CA ALA A 31 27.40 5.57 -1.63
C ALA A 31 27.10 4.26 -0.90
N VAL A 32 28.10 3.64 -0.29
CA VAL A 32 27.95 2.44 0.54
C VAL A 32 27.16 2.74 1.81
N MET A 33 27.45 3.85 2.51
CA MET A 33 26.66 4.28 3.66
C MET A 33 25.22 4.62 3.26
N ALA A 34 25.01 5.31 2.14
CA ALA A 34 23.68 5.61 1.62
C ALA A 34 22.92 4.34 1.20
N TYR A 35 23.60 3.33 0.68
CA TYR A 35 23.00 2.03 0.35
C TYR A 35 22.63 1.24 1.61
N PHE A 36 23.52 1.18 2.61
CA PHE A 36 23.24 0.46 3.86
C PHE A 36 22.30 1.21 4.81
N ASN A 37 22.11 2.51 4.61
CA ASN A 37 21.18 3.35 5.34
C ASN A 37 20.11 3.93 4.40
N TYR A 38 19.77 3.23 3.31
CA TYR A 38 18.82 3.75 2.34
C TYR A 38 17.47 4.01 3.00
N ASP A 39 17.05 3.14 3.94
CA ASP A 39 15.91 3.34 4.82
C ASP A 39 15.92 4.75 5.45
N LEU A 40 17.05 5.24 5.98
CA LEU A 40 17.10 6.55 6.66
C LEU A 40 16.95 7.74 5.71
N LEU A 41 17.20 7.53 4.42
CA LEU A 41 17.14 8.56 3.38
C LEU A 41 15.83 8.50 2.59
N ASP A 42 15.04 7.44 2.79
CA ASP A 42 13.74 7.31 2.17
C ASP A 42 12.70 8.14 2.95
N PRO A 43 12.08 9.16 2.35
CA PRO A 43 10.96 9.85 2.99
C PRO A 43 9.76 8.92 3.23
N GLU A 44 9.64 7.82 2.46
CA GLU A 44 8.58 6.79 2.61
C GLU A 44 9.00 5.68 3.59
N ASN A 45 10.05 5.89 4.38
CA ASN A 45 10.57 4.86 5.28
C ASN A 45 9.51 4.39 6.29
N ARG A 46 9.61 3.11 6.63
CA ARG A 46 8.71 2.44 7.55
C ARG A 46 8.60 3.16 8.90
N PRO A 47 7.40 3.22 9.50
CA PRO A 47 7.27 3.77 10.84
C PRO A 47 7.99 2.88 11.85
N PHE A 48 8.69 3.53 12.79
CA PHE A 48 9.41 2.86 13.86
C PHE A 48 8.45 2.43 14.97
N ASN A 49 8.66 1.22 15.47
CA ASN A 49 7.94 0.74 16.65
C ASN A 49 8.33 1.60 17.87
N GLN A 50 7.34 2.20 18.50
CA GLN A 50 7.56 2.95 19.73
C GLN A 50 7.88 2.00 20.88
N LYS A 51 9.04 2.23 21.52
CA LYS A 51 9.49 1.43 22.68
C LYS A 51 8.79 1.85 23.97
N TYR A 52 8.41 3.11 24.06
CA TYR A 52 7.76 3.70 25.23
C TYR A 52 6.39 4.21 24.80
N LEU A 53 5.35 3.62 25.37
CA LEU A 53 3.98 4.05 25.16
C LEU A 53 3.63 5.12 26.18
N ARG A 54 2.77 6.05 25.78
CA ARG A 54 2.14 7.00 26.71
C ARG A 54 1.10 6.25 27.54
N GLU A 55 0.79 6.79 28.72
CA GLU A 55 -0.29 6.24 29.56
C GLU A 55 -1.66 6.45 28.91
N GLU A 56 -1.83 7.54 28.15
CA GLU A 56 -3.08 7.96 27.54
C GLU A 56 -2.90 8.41 26.08
N TYR A 57 -3.94 8.17 25.27
CA TYR A 57 -4.04 8.56 23.87
C TYR A 57 -5.47 9.04 23.59
N ASP A 58 -5.61 10.02 22.70
CA ASP A 58 -6.92 10.51 22.27
C ASP A 58 -7.63 9.48 21.38
N PHE A 59 -6.87 8.77 20.56
CA PHE A 59 -7.37 7.73 19.68
C PHE A 59 -6.47 6.50 19.68
N VAL A 60 -7.09 5.32 19.78
CA VAL A 60 -6.41 4.04 19.61
C VAL A 60 -7.02 3.32 18.41
N ILE A 61 -6.21 3.12 17.38
CA ILE A 61 -6.58 2.43 16.15
C ILE A 61 -6.03 1.00 16.25
N VAL A 62 -6.93 0.03 16.17
CA VAL A 62 -6.58 -1.40 16.21
C VAL A 62 -6.63 -1.96 14.79
N GLY A 63 -5.46 -2.20 14.22
CA GLY A 63 -5.24 -2.68 12.86
C GLY A 63 -4.78 -1.56 11.93
N GLY A 64 -3.51 -1.59 11.55
CA GLY A 64 -2.89 -0.73 10.53
C GLY A 64 -3.12 -1.24 9.11
N GLY A 65 -4.35 -1.69 8.83
CA GLY A 65 -4.76 -2.05 7.47
C GLY A 65 -5.18 -0.85 6.64
N SER A 66 -5.72 -1.07 5.44
CA SER A 66 -6.01 -0.01 4.47
C SER A 66 -6.88 1.13 5.01
N ALA A 67 -7.88 0.85 5.86
CA ALA A 67 -8.68 1.89 6.52
C ALA A 67 -7.97 2.50 7.74
N GLY A 68 -7.28 1.68 8.53
CA GLY A 68 -6.59 2.10 9.75
C GLY A 68 -5.44 3.05 9.46
N SER A 69 -4.65 2.78 8.42
CA SER A 69 -3.57 3.68 7.97
C SER A 69 -4.10 5.04 7.51
N VAL A 70 -5.21 5.06 6.76
CA VAL A 70 -5.86 6.31 6.33
C VAL A 70 -6.38 7.09 7.55
N LEU A 71 -7.02 6.40 8.49
CA LEU A 71 -7.53 7.03 9.70
C LEU A 71 -6.40 7.60 10.57
N ALA A 72 -5.33 6.82 10.78
CA ALA A 72 -4.16 7.25 11.54
C ALA A 72 -3.56 8.51 10.95
N ASN A 73 -3.40 8.53 9.63
CA ASN A 73 -2.90 9.68 8.90
C ASN A 73 -3.78 10.91 9.12
N ARG A 74 -5.09 10.81 8.87
CA ARG A 74 -6.02 11.95 9.01
C ARG A 74 -6.16 12.47 10.44
N LEU A 75 -6.17 11.60 11.44
CA LEU A 75 -6.23 12.03 12.83
C LEU A 75 -4.91 12.70 13.26
N SER A 76 -3.77 12.22 12.74
CA SER A 76 -2.46 12.81 13.05
C SER A 76 -2.19 14.16 12.39
N GLU A 77 -3.00 14.60 11.42
CA GLU A 77 -2.89 15.94 10.81
C GLU A 77 -3.22 17.06 11.82
N ILE A 78 -3.92 16.75 12.92
CA ILE A 78 -4.30 17.71 13.94
C ILE A 78 -3.22 17.72 15.04
N GLU A 79 -2.48 18.82 15.15
CA GLU A 79 -1.28 18.98 16.02
C GLU A 79 -1.52 18.85 17.54
N GLY A 80 -2.74 18.53 17.99
CA GLY A 80 -3.07 18.30 19.40
C GLY A 80 -3.44 16.86 19.75
N TRP A 81 -3.64 15.99 18.76
CA TRP A 81 -4.14 14.64 19.00
C TRP A 81 -3.01 13.61 19.06
N ASN A 82 -3.09 12.75 20.06
CA ASN A 82 -2.18 11.64 20.27
C ASN A 82 -2.84 10.37 19.79
N VAL A 83 -2.33 9.83 18.68
CA VAL A 83 -2.90 8.66 18.01
C VAL A 83 -1.97 7.46 18.21
N LEU A 84 -2.49 6.37 18.75
CA LEU A 84 -1.81 5.08 18.84
C LEU A 84 -2.35 4.14 17.75
N LEU A 85 -1.46 3.61 16.91
CA LEU A 85 -1.79 2.56 15.95
C LEU A 85 -1.20 1.24 16.41
N LEU A 86 -2.03 0.21 16.53
CA LEU A 86 -1.63 -1.15 16.88
C LEU A 86 -1.78 -2.05 15.65
N GLU A 87 -0.69 -2.65 15.20
CA GLU A 87 -0.69 -3.61 14.08
C GLU A 87 -0.02 -4.93 14.51
N ALA A 88 -0.64 -6.06 14.17
CA ALA A 88 -0.14 -7.38 14.54
C ALA A 88 0.89 -7.93 13.54
N GLY A 89 0.90 -7.39 12.33
CA GLY A 89 1.86 -7.66 11.29
C GLY A 89 3.18 -6.94 11.46
N GLY A 90 4.13 -7.33 10.61
CA GLY A 90 5.39 -6.61 10.43
C GLY A 90 5.26 -5.52 9.37
N HIS A 91 6.40 -5.11 8.84
CA HIS A 91 6.50 -4.19 7.71
C HIS A 91 6.36 -4.91 6.37
N GLU A 92 6.08 -4.14 5.32
CA GLU A 92 6.17 -4.63 3.95
C GLU A 92 7.60 -5.10 3.60
N THR A 93 7.70 -5.76 2.45
CA THR A 93 8.96 -6.27 1.91
C THR A 93 9.11 -5.80 0.49
N ASP A 94 10.32 -5.72 -0.05
CA ASP A 94 10.54 -5.30 -1.45
C ASP A 94 9.74 -6.14 -2.48
N ILE A 95 9.38 -7.39 -2.11
CA ILE A 95 8.55 -8.27 -2.94
C ILE A 95 7.12 -7.76 -3.06
N SER A 96 6.57 -7.17 -1.99
CA SER A 96 5.18 -6.69 -2.00
C SER A 96 4.97 -5.46 -2.87
N ASP A 97 6.04 -4.72 -3.16
CA ASP A 97 5.97 -3.53 -4.01
C ASP A 97 5.86 -3.89 -5.50
N VAL A 98 6.08 -5.16 -5.86
CA VAL A 98 5.98 -5.65 -7.23
C VAL A 98 4.60 -6.27 -7.46
N PRO A 99 3.67 -5.60 -8.19
CA PRO A 99 2.28 -6.06 -8.33
C PRO A 99 2.13 -7.45 -8.91
N LEU A 100 3.02 -7.83 -9.82
CA LEU A 100 3.03 -9.15 -10.46
C LEU A 100 3.28 -10.29 -9.46
N LEU A 101 3.91 -9.99 -8.32
CA LEU A 101 4.23 -10.95 -7.27
C LEU A 101 3.17 -10.98 -6.16
N SER A 102 2.07 -10.22 -6.25
CA SER A 102 0.98 -10.21 -5.24
C SER A 102 0.47 -11.62 -4.91
N LEU A 103 0.28 -12.48 -5.92
CA LEU A 103 -0.16 -13.87 -5.71
C LEU A 103 0.89 -14.74 -4.97
N TYR A 104 2.17 -14.38 -5.03
CA TYR A 104 3.24 -15.06 -4.29
C TYR A 104 3.17 -14.76 -2.78
N LEU A 105 2.59 -13.63 -2.39
CA LEU A 105 2.43 -13.26 -0.99
C LEU A 105 1.34 -14.10 -0.28
N HIS A 106 0.48 -14.78 -1.03
CA HIS A 106 -0.52 -15.67 -0.46
C HIS A 106 0.16 -16.80 0.31
N LYS A 107 -0.33 -17.12 1.51
CA LYS A 107 0.26 -18.13 2.43
C LYS A 107 1.68 -17.78 2.91
N SER A 108 2.19 -16.58 2.65
CA SER A 108 3.48 -16.10 3.16
C SER A 108 3.39 -15.68 4.64
N LYS A 109 4.43 -15.09 5.21
CA LYS A 109 4.38 -14.51 6.57
C LYS A 109 3.49 -13.27 6.67
N LEU A 110 3.23 -12.60 5.54
CA LEU A 110 2.38 -11.41 5.44
C LEU A 110 0.90 -11.77 5.33
N ASP A 111 0.54 -13.05 5.33
CA ASP A 111 -0.85 -13.52 5.27
C ASP A 111 -1.25 -14.14 6.62
N TRP A 112 -2.45 -13.80 7.10
CA TRP A 112 -3.09 -14.45 8.25
C TRP A 112 -3.41 -15.93 8.00
N LYS A 113 -3.55 -16.33 6.72
CA LYS A 113 -3.82 -17.71 6.28
C LYS A 113 -5.12 -18.26 6.84
N TYR A 114 -6.15 -17.42 6.93
CA TYR A 114 -7.44 -17.89 7.40
C TYR A 114 -7.96 -19.01 6.49
N ARG A 115 -8.66 -19.95 7.11
CA ARG A 115 -9.41 -20.99 6.43
C ARG A 115 -10.84 -20.89 6.88
N THR A 116 -11.76 -21.03 5.93
CA THR A 116 -13.18 -21.13 6.28
C THR A 116 -13.44 -22.44 7.02
N GLU A 117 -14.57 -22.49 7.74
CA GLU A 117 -15.12 -23.78 8.14
C GLU A 117 -15.51 -24.60 6.90
N SER A 118 -15.61 -25.91 7.08
CA SER A 118 -15.99 -26.83 6.01
C SER A 118 -17.45 -26.60 5.62
N GLN A 119 -17.73 -26.55 4.32
CA GLN A 119 -19.07 -26.31 3.78
C GLN A 119 -19.37 -27.31 2.66
N ASP A 120 -20.64 -27.72 2.52
CA ASP A 120 -21.06 -28.67 1.48
C ASP A 120 -21.40 -28.00 0.13
N SER A 121 -21.55 -26.68 0.10
CA SER A 121 -21.90 -25.92 -1.11
C SER A 121 -20.72 -25.17 -1.76
N ALA A 122 -19.60 -25.01 -1.05
CA ALA A 122 -18.46 -24.22 -1.49
C ALA A 122 -17.15 -25.01 -1.36
N CYS A 123 -16.12 -24.62 -2.13
CA CYS A 123 -14.77 -25.16 -2.02
C CYS A 123 -14.65 -26.69 -2.02
N GLN A 124 -15.54 -27.39 -2.75
CA GLN A 124 -15.57 -28.86 -2.81
C GLN A 124 -14.27 -29.48 -3.35
N ALA A 125 -13.52 -28.74 -4.17
CA ALA A 125 -12.23 -29.17 -4.71
C ALA A 125 -11.02 -28.79 -3.83
N MET A 126 -11.25 -28.17 -2.66
CA MET A 126 -10.19 -27.81 -1.71
C MET A 126 -10.02 -28.91 -0.66
N ILE A 127 -8.82 -28.97 -0.06
CA ILE A 127 -8.53 -29.86 1.06
C ILE A 127 -9.51 -29.56 2.21
N ASP A 128 -10.13 -30.61 2.76
CA ASP A 128 -11.14 -30.57 3.83
C ASP A 128 -12.40 -29.73 3.51
N LYS A 129 -12.66 -29.44 2.21
CA LYS A 129 -13.70 -28.51 1.76
C LYS A 129 -13.59 -27.11 2.40
N ARG A 130 -12.35 -26.66 2.70
CA ARG A 130 -12.07 -25.36 3.33
C ARG A 130 -11.44 -24.40 2.34
N CYS A 131 -12.04 -23.22 2.18
CA CYS A 131 -11.49 -22.17 1.32
C CYS A 131 -10.31 -21.50 2.01
N SER A 132 -9.27 -21.15 1.25
CA SER A 132 -8.21 -20.25 1.71
C SER A 132 -8.70 -18.80 1.62
N TRP A 133 -8.65 -18.08 2.73
CA TRP A 133 -8.98 -16.66 2.82
C TRP A 133 -7.74 -15.86 3.18
N THR A 134 -7.06 -15.38 2.15
CA THR A 134 -5.89 -14.52 2.29
C THR A 134 -6.31 -13.19 2.91
N LYS A 135 -5.65 -12.79 4.00
CA LYS A 135 -5.80 -11.47 4.62
C LYS A 135 -4.43 -10.96 5.04
N GLY A 136 -4.13 -9.71 4.72
CA GLY A 136 -2.85 -9.11 5.06
C GLY A 136 -2.63 -8.99 6.56
N LYS A 137 -1.48 -9.49 7.02
CA LYS A 137 -0.91 -9.38 8.36
C LYS A 137 0.39 -8.59 8.26
N VAL A 138 0.26 -7.32 7.93
CA VAL A 138 1.34 -6.39 7.62
C VAL A 138 0.79 -4.98 7.79
N LEU A 139 1.63 -3.98 8.07
CA LEU A 139 1.23 -2.58 7.93
C LEU A 139 0.76 -2.31 6.50
N GLY A 140 -0.33 -1.54 6.33
CA GLY A 140 -1.12 -1.46 5.09
C GLY A 140 -2.17 -2.58 4.96
N GLY A 141 -1.92 -3.74 5.57
CA GLY A 141 -2.86 -4.85 5.67
C GLY A 141 -3.12 -5.52 4.33
N SER A 142 -4.39 -5.66 3.96
CA SER A 142 -4.75 -6.41 2.74
C SER A 142 -4.48 -5.63 1.44
N SER A 143 -4.21 -4.32 1.50
CA SER A 143 -3.78 -3.57 0.31
C SER A 143 -2.43 -4.03 -0.21
N VAL A 144 -1.51 -4.39 0.69
CA VAL A 144 -0.17 -4.90 0.36
C VAL A 144 -0.23 -6.23 -0.40
N LEU A 145 -1.25 -7.06 -0.13
CA LEU A 145 -1.46 -8.35 -0.81
C LEU A 145 -2.43 -8.24 -2.00
N ASN A 146 -2.98 -7.05 -2.27
CA ASN A 146 -3.99 -6.88 -3.31
C ASN A 146 -3.37 -6.99 -4.72
N THR A 147 -4.19 -7.32 -5.71
CA THR A 147 -3.80 -7.38 -7.13
C THR A 147 -3.95 -6.01 -7.83
N MET A 148 -3.89 -4.91 -7.06
CA MET A 148 -3.91 -3.53 -7.57
C MET A 148 -5.15 -3.16 -8.41
N LEU A 149 -6.29 -3.81 -8.17
CA LEU A 149 -7.54 -3.47 -8.83
C LEU A 149 -8.24 -2.35 -8.07
N TYR A 150 -8.47 -1.22 -8.75
CA TYR A 150 -9.35 -0.15 -8.26
C TYR A 150 -10.69 -0.20 -8.98
N ILE A 151 -11.74 -0.44 -8.22
CA ILE A 151 -13.12 -0.52 -8.70
C ILE A 151 -14.00 0.16 -7.66
N ARG A 152 -14.92 1.01 -8.10
CA ARG A 152 -15.96 1.62 -7.23
C ARG A 152 -17.23 0.77 -7.27
N GLY A 153 -17.96 0.79 -6.16
CA GLY A 153 -19.30 0.17 -6.09
C GLY A 153 -20.30 0.88 -7.00
N ASN A 154 -21.42 0.21 -7.28
CA ASN A 154 -22.50 0.81 -8.04
C ASN A 154 -23.22 1.86 -7.18
N LYS A 155 -23.70 2.95 -7.79
CA LYS A 155 -24.51 3.97 -7.10
C LYS A 155 -25.65 3.35 -6.29
N ARG A 156 -26.33 2.35 -6.85
CA ARG A 156 -27.45 1.67 -6.20
C ARG A 156 -27.06 0.98 -4.90
N ASP A 157 -25.82 0.50 -4.79
CA ASP A 157 -25.35 -0.20 -3.58
C ASP A 157 -25.31 0.78 -2.39
N PHE A 158 -24.83 2.01 -2.61
CA PHE A 158 -24.74 3.06 -1.60
C PHE A 158 -26.09 3.69 -1.29
N ASP A 159 -26.89 3.99 -2.32
CA ASP A 159 -28.26 4.50 -2.13
C ASP A 159 -29.12 3.47 -1.36
N GLN A 160 -28.87 2.17 -1.56
CA GLN A 160 -29.51 1.11 -0.76
C GLN A 160 -29.06 1.15 0.70
N TRP A 161 -27.76 1.33 0.99
CA TRP A 161 -27.28 1.46 2.37
C TRP A 161 -27.96 2.62 3.11
N GLU A 162 -28.12 3.76 2.44
CA GLU A 162 -28.84 4.89 3.00
C GLU A 162 -30.30 4.54 3.27
N SER A 163 -30.99 3.89 2.33
CA SER A 163 -32.39 3.48 2.51
C SER A 163 -32.58 2.46 3.65
N LEU A 164 -31.54 1.71 4.00
CA LEU A 164 -31.54 0.77 5.13
C LEU A 164 -31.32 1.45 6.49
N GLY A 165 -31.30 2.79 6.52
CA GLY A 165 -31.20 3.58 7.75
C GLY A 165 -29.79 4.08 8.07
N ASN A 166 -28.90 4.15 7.08
CA ASN A 166 -27.55 4.72 7.24
C ASN A 166 -27.45 6.10 6.58
N PRO A 167 -28.00 7.17 7.20
CA PRO A 167 -28.00 8.51 6.61
C PRO A 167 -26.57 8.98 6.34
N GLY A 168 -26.36 9.64 5.20
CA GLY A 168 -25.03 10.12 4.78
C GLY A 168 -24.13 9.04 4.15
N TRP A 169 -24.64 7.83 3.93
CA TRP A 169 -23.98 6.78 3.16
C TRP A 169 -24.54 6.62 1.73
N GLY A 170 -25.37 7.55 1.28
CA GLY A 170 -25.87 7.61 -0.09
C GLY A 170 -24.73 7.87 -1.07
N TYR A 171 -24.91 7.52 -2.35
CA TYR A 171 -23.82 7.67 -3.32
C TYR A 171 -23.35 9.12 -3.46
N ALA A 172 -24.27 10.08 -3.32
CA ALA A 172 -23.96 11.49 -3.39
C ALA A 172 -23.02 11.94 -2.27
N ASP A 173 -23.18 11.39 -1.06
CA ASP A 173 -22.39 11.73 0.13
C ASP A 173 -21.02 11.06 0.11
N VAL A 174 -20.92 9.83 -0.41
CA VAL A 174 -19.64 9.09 -0.47
C VAL A 174 -18.77 9.48 -1.67
N LEU A 175 -19.36 9.98 -2.76
CA LEU A 175 -18.62 10.34 -3.98
C LEU A 175 -17.48 11.35 -3.74
N PRO A 176 -17.67 12.43 -2.94
CA PRO A 176 -16.57 13.31 -2.54
C PRO A 176 -15.38 12.58 -1.93
N TYR A 177 -15.61 11.55 -1.08
CA TYR A 177 -14.54 10.77 -0.47
C TYR A 177 -13.84 9.82 -1.47
N PHE A 178 -14.58 9.26 -2.43
CA PHE A 178 -13.96 8.52 -3.54
C PHE A 178 -13.08 9.39 -4.42
N LYS A 179 -13.45 10.65 -4.61
CA LYS A 179 -12.63 11.64 -5.31
C LYS A 179 -11.44 12.07 -4.47
N LYS A 180 -11.61 12.28 -3.16
CA LYS A 180 -10.50 12.64 -2.26
C LYS A 180 -9.40 11.56 -2.20
N SER A 181 -9.75 10.29 -2.41
CA SER A 181 -8.80 9.17 -2.35
C SER A 181 -8.07 8.85 -3.65
N GLU A 182 -8.49 9.39 -4.80
CA GLU A 182 -7.88 9.06 -6.10
C GLU A 182 -7.06 10.21 -6.73
N ASP A 183 -6.17 9.84 -7.65
CA ASP A 183 -5.44 10.75 -8.54
C ASP A 183 -5.53 10.18 -9.96
N GLN A 184 -6.56 10.62 -10.71
CA GLN A 184 -6.84 10.09 -12.03
C GLN A 184 -5.86 10.65 -13.07
N ARG A 185 -4.79 9.91 -13.34
CA ARG A 185 -3.79 10.28 -14.35
C ARG A 185 -4.12 9.86 -15.78
N ASN A 186 -5.21 9.11 -15.99
CA ASN A 186 -5.64 8.74 -17.34
C ASN A 186 -6.33 9.94 -18.02
N PRO A 187 -5.79 10.49 -19.13
CA PRO A 187 -6.35 11.68 -19.78
C PRO A 187 -7.79 11.53 -20.27
N TYR A 188 -8.26 10.30 -20.50
CA TYR A 188 -9.64 10.05 -20.93
C TYR A 188 -10.63 10.13 -19.77
N LEU A 189 -10.26 9.59 -18.61
CA LEU A 189 -11.10 9.57 -17.41
C LEU A 189 -10.99 10.87 -16.62
N ALA A 190 -9.82 11.51 -16.65
CA ALA A 190 -9.57 12.80 -16.04
C ALA A 190 -10.48 13.93 -16.57
N LYS A 191 -11.03 13.76 -17.79
CA LYS A 191 -12.02 14.69 -18.36
C LYS A 191 -13.36 14.66 -17.63
N ASP A 192 -13.72 13.54 -17.01
CA ASP A 192 -14.93 13.43 -16.21
C ASP A 192 -14.65 13.93 -14.80
N THR A 193 -14.69 15.25 -14.64
CA THR A 193 -14.50 15.91 -13.34
C THR A 193 -15.68 15.72 -12.39
N LYS A 194 -16.82 15.23 -12.89
CA LYS A 194 -17.99 14.94 -12.05
C LYS A 194 -17.66 13.75 -11.17
N HIS A 195 -17.19 12.66 -11.76
CA HIS A 195 -16.92 11.42 -11.04
C HIS A 195 -15.45 11.28 -10.64
N HIS A 196 -14.51 11.90 -11.35
CA HIS A 196 -13.08 11.76 -11.06
C HIS A 196 -12.41 13.04 -10.57
N SER A 197 -11.33 12.86 -9.81
CA SER A 197 -10.40 13.92 -9.39
C SER A 197 -9.00 13.69 -9.98
N VAL A 198 -8.31 14.78 -10.26
CA VAL A 198 -6.93 14.80 -10.77
C VAL A 198 -5.95 15.38 -9.75
N GLU A 199 -6.46 15.75 -8.58
CA GLU A 199 -5.72 16.43 -7.53
C GLU A 199 -5.89 15.60 -6.26
N LYS A 200 -4.78 15.06 -5.74
CA LYS A 200 -4.78 14.56 -4.37
C LYS A 200 -4.89 15.77 -3.45
N GLU A 201 -5.77 15.71 -2.46
CA GLU A 201 -5.56 16.50 -1.26
C GLU A 201 -4.31 15.93 -0.58
N THR A 202 -3.17 16.59 -0.87
CA THR A 202 -1.81 16.19 -0.56
C THR A 202 -1.67 15.75 0.90
N LEU A 203 -1.59 14.44 1.12
CA LEU A 203 -0.66 13.92 2.12
C LEU A 203 0.72 14.26 1.55
N THR A 204 1.44 15.14 2.25
CA THR A 204 2.77 15.73 1.97
C THR A 204 3.44 15.42 0.62
N LYS A 205 3.92 16.48 -0.05
CA LYS A 205 4.61 16.55 -1.37
C LYS A 205 5.71 15.50 -1.69
N ASN A 206 6.07 14.59 -0.80
CA ASN A 206 7.22 13.69 -0.93
C ASN A 206 6.90 12.24 -1.34
N ASP A 207 5.64 11.77 -1.29
CA ASP A 207 5.33 10.32 -1.32
C ASP A 207 4.86 9.76 -2.68
N VAL A 208 5.44 10.20 -3.82
CA VAL A 208 4.95 9.72 -5.12
C VAL A 208 6.05 9.41 -6.12
N ARG A 209 6.61 8.19 -6.05
CA ARG A 209 7.28 7.57 -7.21
C ARG A 209 6.98 6.06 -7.41
N LYS A 210 6.04 5.83 -8.35
CA LYS A 210 5.96 4.74 -9.36
C LYS A 210 5.61 3.30 -8.92
N LEU A 211 4.62 2.71 -9.61
CA LEU A 211 4.86 1.57 -10.51
C LEU A 211 3.83 1.49 -11.66
N THR A 212 4.32 1.22 -12.87
CA THR A 212 3.54 1.05 -14.11
C THR A 212 3.58 -0.41 -14.56
N MET A 213 2.44 -1.11 -14.55
CA MET A 213 2.20 -2.26 -15.44
C MET A 213 0.99 -2.00 -16.33
N PHE A 214 1.14 -2.33 -17.60
CA PHE A 214 0.10 -2.33 -18.63
C PHE A 214 -0.15 -3.80 -19.00
N PHE A 215 -1.36 -4.30 -18.77
CA PHE A 215 -1.85 -5.47 -19.51
C PHE A 215 -2.91 -4.98 -20.50
N PRO A 216 -2.70 -5.08 -21.81
CA PRO A 216 -3.76 -4.81 -22.78
C PRO A 216 -4.81 -5.92 -22.67
N VAL A 217 -6.03 -5.58 -22.23
CA VAL A 217 -7.19 -6.47 -22.39
C VAL A 217 -7.58 -6.46 -23.88
N PRO A 218 -7.57 -7.59 -24.60
CA PRO A 218 -7.96 -7.62 -26.00
C PRO A 218 -9.44 -7.24 -26.17
N ARG A 219 -9.73 -6.24 -27.00
CA ARG A 219 -11.09 -5.74 -27.27
C ARG A 219 -11.99 -6.72 -28.05
N ARG A 220 -11.45 -7.83 -28.56
CA ARG A 220 -12.07 -8.56 -29.67
C ARG A 220 -13.14 -9.58 -29.29
N THR A 221 -13.30 -9.93 -28.01
CA THR A 221 -14.23 -11.02 -27.58
C THR A 221 -15.51 -10.54 -26.90
N ARG A 222 -15.67 -9.24 -26.59
CA ARG A 222 -16.82 -8.75 -25.79
C ARG A 222 -18.01 -8.25 -26.62
N LYS A 223 -17.85 -8.03 -27.94
CA LYS A 223 -18.95 -7.57 -28.82
C LYS A 223 -19.89 -8.70 -29.25
N ASP A 224 -19.45 -9.95 -29.23
CA ASP A 224 -20.23 -11.07 -29.77
C ASP A 224 -21.27 -11.63 -28.78
N VAL A 225 -21.28 -11.16 -27.53
CA VAL A 225 -22.07 -11.75 -26.43
C VAL A 225 -23.22 -10.86 -25.95
N GLY A 226 -23.63 -9.83 -26.72
CA GLY A 226 -24.82 -9.03 -26.42
C GLY A 226 -24.83 -8.28 -25.07
N HIS A 227 -23.69 -8.21 -24.37
CA HIS A 227 -23.59 -7.51 -23.09
C HIS A 227 -23.57 -6.00 -23.32
N ALA A 228 -24.49 -5.28 -22.66
CA ALA A 228 -24.57 -3.83 -22.69
C ALA A 228 -23.20 -3.19 -22.35
N ALA A 229 -22.65 -2.44 -23.29
CA ALA A 229 -21.31 -1.86 -23.22
C ALA A 229 -21.20 -0.62 -22.32
N HIS A 230 -22.02 -0.51 -21.26
CA HIS A 230 -22.11 0.69 -20.43
C HIS A 230 -21.35 0.63 -19.10
N VAL A 231 -20.60 -0.45 -18.83
CA VAL A 231 -19.78 -0.54 -17.61
C VAL A 231 -18.30 -0.49 -18.00
N ASP A 232 -17.63 0.62 -17.68
CA ASP A 232 -16.21 0.81 -17.96
C ASP A 232 -15.36 0.05 -16.92
N TRP A 233 -15.01 -1.18 -17.25
CA TRP A 233 -14.20 -2.08 -16.41
C TRP A 233 -12.69 -1.93 -16.62
N ARG A 234 -12.18 -0.73 -16.90
CA ARG A 234 -10.74 -0.54 -17.18
C ARG A 234 -9.95 -0.47 -15.88
N ALA A 235 -9.06 -1.44 -15.70
CA ALA A 235 -8.12 -1.53 -14.59
C ALA A 235 -7.30 -0.23 -14.49
N LEU A 236 -7.46 0.45 -13.35
CA LEU A 236 -6.73 1.65 -12.98
C LEU A 236 -5.51 1.28 -12.14
N LYS A 237 -4.44 2.08 -12.25
CA LYS A 237 -3.31 2.08 -11.32
C LYS A 237 -3.67 2.94 -10.14
N ILE A 238 -3.78 2.37 -8.93
CA ILE A 238 -3.79 3.15 -7.69
C ILE A 238 -2.92 2.45 -6.65
N VAL A 239 -1.99 3.24 -6.11
CA VAL A 239 -1.24 2.98 -4.89
C VAL A 239 -2.23 3.11 -3.74
N ILE A 240 -2.54 2.01 -3.08
CA ILE A 240 -3.13 2.07 -1.76
C ILE A 240 -1.94 2.20 -0.82
N ILE A 241 -1.89 3.33 -0.10
CA ILE A 241 -0.93 3.63 0.96
C ILE A 241 -0.89 2.47 1.96
#